data_AF-A0A434SQU1-F1
#
_entry.id   AF-A0A434SQU1-F1
#
_cell.length_a   1.000
_cell.length_b   1.000
_cell.length_c   1.000
_cell.angle_alpha   90.00
_cell.angle_beta   90.00
_cell.angle_gamma   90.00
#
_symmetry.space_group_name_H-M   'P 1'
#
loop_
_entity.id
_entity.type
_entity.pdbx_description
1 polymer ?
#
loop_
_entity_poly.entity_id
_entity_poly.type
_entity_poly.pdbx_seq_one_letter_code
_entity_poly.pdbx_strand_id
1 'polypeptide(L)'
;MAPIQSEQFHQDEIRIKRISFEDHPPMDFQAGFGMFFDLPTGFHRKPFEGFGVDPRIRYIISAFDEVKGAAGLTICNDDEISIDGDEIRLPEHIYHDVRLDINRAHDAAVKFANGEKLSYLRNRLLPSVVPDFEPDDFERSALDLKDMVWSALAKRGTPRSRNSNTAAAVRTVIRQVDKIAKDDPVQLFELSEKIELVSLQVLIEDMSKELLKRRKEGFWQEYFVQNPFVLKMLFGLPVIIYTDQASVGGMGLKRSGEKYADYLLEAGMLGNLGIVEIKTTETPLLTKDPYRAPTLYGPSTDLSGGVNQLLDQKLRLIKGIAAKKEEDDQPHIQAWSVPCILIIGRLPETHDLKRSFEIYRGSQRDVLVVTFDELLAKLKGLHEFLSTKPDEPEEDLSDQFADLL
;
A
#
# COMPACT_ATOMS: atom_id res chain seq x y z
N MET A 1 -37.65 -34.57 -22.09
CA MET A 1 -36.87 -33.46 -21.51
C MET A 1 -35.64 -33.27 -22.37
N ALA A 2 -35.38 -32.03 -22.78
CA ALA A 2 -34.74 -31.63 -24.03
C ALA A 2 -33.28 -32.08 -24.23
N PRO A 3 -32.85 -32.31 -25.50
CA PRO A 3 -31.44 -32.31 -25.85
C PRO A 3 -30.94 -30.86 -25.96
N ILE A 4 -29.81 -30.58 -25.31
CA ILE A 4 -29.10 -29.30 -25.39
C ILE A 4 -28.61 -29.15 -26.84
N GLN A 5 -29.19 -28.19 -27.55
CA GLN A 5 -28.70 -27.73 -28.84
C GLN A 5 -27.32 -27.12 -28.63
N SER A 6 -26.30 -27.74 -29.21
CA SER A 6 -25.04 -27.08 -29.52
C SER A 6 -25.33 -26.04 -30.59
N GLU A 7 -25.50 -24.78 -30.18
CA GLU A 7 -25.54 -23.64 -31.10
C GLU A 7 -24.23 -23.62 -31.90
N GLN A 8 -24.35 -24.01 -33.17
CA GLN A 8 -23.39 -23.67 -34.21
C GLN A 8 -23.41 -22.15 -34.38
N PHE A 9 -22.48 -21.46 -33.73
CA PHE A 9 -22.13 -20.10 -34.13
C PHE A 9 -21.28 -20.19 -35.40
N HIS A 10 -21.95 -20.12 -36.55
CA HIS A 10 -21.34 -19.67 -37.80
C HIS A 10 -20.94 -18.19 -37.62
N GLN A 11 -19.67 -17.95 -37.32
CA GLN A 11 -18.98 -16.75 -37.78
C GLN A 11 -17.94 -17.22 -38.78
N ASP A 12 -18.05 -16.77 -40.03
CA ASP A 12 -16.96 -16.84 -41.00
C ASP A 12 -15.78 -16.04 -40.41
N GLU A 13 -14.89 -16.72 -39.67
CA GLU A 13 -13.69 -16.12 -39.08
C GLU A 13 -12.82 -15.55 -40.20
N ILE A 14 -12.70 -14.23 -40.23
CA ILE A 14 -11.65 -13.54 -40.98
C ILE A 14 -10.33 -13.99 -40.33
N ARG A 15 -9.65 -14.94 -40.98
CA ARG A 15 -8.28 -15.32 -40.65
C ARG A 15 -7.36 -14.82 -41.75
N ILE A 16 -6.17 -14.34 -41.37
CA ILE A 16 -5.09 -14.09 -42.33
C ILE A 16 -4.83 -15.37 -43.13
N LYS A 17 -5.02 -15.30 -44.45
CA LYS A 17 -4.94 -16.47 -45.36
C LYS A 17 -3.59 -16.60 -46.04
N ARG A 18 -2.85 -15.49 -46.17
CA ARG A 18 -1.54 -15.42 -46.80
C ARG A 18 -0.55 -14.65 -45.95
N ILE A 19 0.69 -15.11 -45.94
CA ILE A 19 1.81 -14.39 -45.34
C ILE A 19 2.87 -14.23 -46.42
N SER A 20 3.30 -12.98 -46.63
CA SER A 20 4.29 -12.62 -47.64
C SER A 20 5.49 -11.96 -46.97
N PHE A 21 6.62 -11.90 -47.68
CA PHE A 21 7.85 -11.29 -47.20
C PHE A 21 8.45 -10.42 -48.31
N GLU A 22 8.79 -9.17 -48.00
CA GLU A 22 9.51 -8.31 -48.93
C GLU A 22 11.00 -8.65 -48.96
N ASP A 23 11.66 -8.37 -50.09
CA ASP A 23 13.11 -8.52 -50.31
C ASP A 23 13.71 -9.92 -50.07
N HIS A 24 12.87 -10.95 -49.93
CA HIS A 24 13.32 -12.34 -49.89
C HIS A 24 13.54 -12.90 -51.31
N PRO A 25 14.71 -13.51 -51.60
CA PRO A 25 14.98 -14.05 -52.92
C PRO A 25 13.94 -15.12 -53.30
N PRO A 26 13.55 -15.20 -54.59
CA PRO A 26 12.64 -16.23 -55.06
C PRO A 26 13.21 -17.61 -54.74
N MET A 27 12.32 -18.57 -54.46
CA MET A 27 12.69 -19.94 -54.11
C MET A 27 13.62 -20.54 -55.17
N ASP A 28 14.87 -20.83 -54.81
CA ASP A 28 15.81 -21.54 -55.67
C ASP A 28 15.71 -23.05 -55.43
N PHE A 29 15.40 -23.80 -56.48
CA PHE A 29 15.27 -25.26 -56.42
C PHE A 29 16.54 -25.91 -56.96
N GLN A 30 17.45 -26.28 -56.06
CA GLN A 30 18.59 -27.10 -56.43
C GLN A 30 18.24 -28.58 -56.38
N ALA A 31 18.10 -29.19 -57.56
CA ALA A 31 17.94 -30.64 -57.71
C ALA A 31 19.13 -31.36 -57.07
N GLY A 32 18.89 -32.07 -55.96
CA GLY A 32 19.88 -32.90 -55.26
C GLY A 32 20.40 -32.37 -53.93
N PHE A 33 20.19 -31.09 -53.58
CA PHE A 33 20.69 -30.49 -52.32
C PHE A 33 19.62 -30.08 -51.31
N GLY A 34 18.34 -30.32 -51.63
CA GLY A 34 17.23 -29.86 -50.80
C GLY A 34 16.98 -28.36 -51.00
N MET A 35 15.76 -27.92 -50.74
CA MET A 35 15.43 -26.50 -50.83
C MET A 35 15.95 -25.79 -49.57
N PHE A 36 16.78 -24.77 -49.74
CA PHE A 36 17.20 -23.87 -48.67
C PHE A 36 16.25 -22.66 -48.62
N PHE A 37 15.81 -22.30 -47.42
CA PHE A 37 14.92 -21.16 -47.18
C PHE A 37 15.63 -20.19 -46.26
N ASP A 38 15.68 -18.93 -46.67
CA ASP A 38 15.94 -17.83 -45.75
C ASP A 38 14.56 -17.28 -45.38
N LEU A 39 13.96 -17.76 -44.30
CA LEU A 39 12.69 -17.21 -43.77
C LEU A 39 12.98 -16.51 -42.45
N PRO A 40 12.24 -15.44 -42.11
CA PRO A 40 12.43 -14.77 -40.83
C PRO A 40 12.31 -15.74 -39.65
N THR A 41 13.12 -15.49 -38.62
CA THR A 41 13.19 -16.36 -37.44
C THR A 41 11.81 -16.51 -36.81
N GLY A 42 11.34 -17.75 -36.66
CA GLY A 42 10.00 -18.06 -36.14
C GLY A 42 9.06 -18.64 -37.18
N PHE A 43 9.36 -18.47 -38.47
CA PHE A 43 8.79 -19.27 -39.54
C PHE A 43 9.67 -20.49 -39.77
N HIS A 44 9.07 -21.64 -39.99
CA HIS A 44 9.80 -22.87 -40.23
C HIS A 44 9.20 -23.64 -41.39
N ARG A 45 10.06 -24.42 -42.03
CA ARG A 45 9.65 -25.41 -43.01
C ARG A 45 9.96 -26.79 -42.49
N LYS A 46 8.94 -27.63 -42.41
CA LYS A 46 9.12 -29.07 -42.27
C LYS A 46 8.88 -29.71 -43.63
N PRO A 47 9.88 -30.37 -44.24
CA PRO A 47 9.83 -30.85 -45.62
C PRO A 47 8.58 -31.66 -46.00
N PHE A 48 7.98 -32.34 -45.02
CA PHE A 48 6.80 -33.20 -45.20
C PHE A 48 5.52 -32.67 -44.54
N GLU A 49 5.60 -31.60 -43.74
CA GLU A 49 4.45 -31.02 -43.01
C GLU A 49 4.05 -29.62 -43.51
N GLY A 50 4.85 -29.01 -44.40
CA GLY A 50 4.57 -27.70 -45.00
C GLY A 50 5.30 -26.53 -44.33
N PHE A 51 4.87 -25.32 -44.70
CA PHE A 51 5.32 -24.07 -44.08
C PHE A 51 4.45 -23.77 -42.86
N GLY A 52 5.08 -23.34 -41.76
CA GLY A 52 4.40 -23.08 -40.51
C GLY A 52 5.04 -21.96 -39.71
N VAL A 53 4.28 -21.49 -38.73
CA VAL A 53 4.71 -20.50 -37.75
C VAL A 53 4.96 -21.23 -36.45
N ASP A 54 6.04 -20.91 -35.74
CA ASP A 54 6.30 -21.45 -34.41
C ASP A 54 5.06 -21.23 -33.52
N PRO A 55 4.50 -22.29 -32.90
CA PRO A 55 3.30 -22.19 -32.09
C PRO A 55 3.35 -21.14 -30.98
N ARG A 56 4.54 -20.78 -30.50
CA ARG A 56 4.74 -19.72 -29.48
C ARG A 56 4.35 -18.34 -30.01
N ILE A 57 4.62 -18.07 -31.27
CA ILE A 57 4.50 -16.72 -31.86
C ILE A 57 3.33 -16.63 -32.85
N ARG A 58 2.56 -17.70 -33.05
CA ARG A 58 1.35 -17.70 -33.89
C ARG A 58 0.35 -16.60 -33.51
N TYR A 59 0.34 -16.20 -32.23
CA TYR A 59 -0.52 -15.16 -31.69
C TYR A 59 -0.22 -13.77 -32.28
N ILE A 60 1.00 -13.54 -32.79
CA ILE A 60 1.33 -12.31 -33.53
C ILE A 60 0.44 -12.20 -34.75
N ILE A 61 0.22 -13.32 -35.46
CA ILE A 61 -0.61 -13.35 -36.67
C ILE A 61 -2.09 -13.28 -36.28
N SER A 62 -2.51 -14.06 -35.27
CA SER A 62 -3.89 -14.04 -34.81
C SER A 62 -4.36 -12.68 -34.28
N ALA A 63 -3.45 -11.85 -33.77
CA ALA A 63 -3.80 -10.48 -33.36
C ALA A 63 -4.35 -9.64 -34.53
N PHE A 64 -3.94 -9.95 -35.76
CA PHE A 64 -4.40 -9.26 -36.96
C PHE A 64 -5.68 -9.84 -37.57
N ASP A 65 -6.18 -10.98 -37.08
CA ASP A 65 -7.48 -11.54 -37.49
C ASP A 65 -8.65 -10.60 -37.12
N GLU A 66 -8.46 -9.69 -36.14
CA GLU A 66 -9.45 -8.68 -35.77
C GLU A 66 -9.60 -7.55 -36.82
N VAL A 67 -8.65 -7.42 -37.76
CA VAL A 67 -8.67 -6.37 -38.78
C VAL A 67 -9.65 -6.76 -39.90
N LYS A 68 -10.85 -6.18 -39.86
CA LYS A 68 -11.90 -6.45 -40.85
C LYS A 68 -11.44 -6.13 -42.28
N GLY A 69 -11.54 -7.12 -43.16
CA GLY A 69 -11.20 -6.97 -44.59
C GLY A 69 -9.75 -7.32 -44.94
N ALA A 70 -8.88 -7.54 -43.94
CA ALA A 70 -7.54 -8.05 -44.18
C ALA A 70 -7.58 -9.56 -44.49
N ALA A 71 -6.87 -9.96 -45.55
CA ALA A 71 -6.68 -11.34 -45.94
C ALA A 71 -5.19 -11.74 -46.00
N GLY A 72 -4.27 -10.78 -46.01
CA GLY A 72 -2.83 -11.02 -46.05
C GLY A 72 -2.03 -10.22 -45.02
N LEU A 73 -0.89 -10.78 -44.62
CA LEU A 73 0.12 -10.15 -43.78
C LEU A 73 1.47 -10.20 -44.48
N THR A 74 2.03 -9.05 -44.81
CA THR A 74 3.36 -8.92 -45.40
C THR A 74 4.35 -8.44 -44.36
N ILE A 75 5.44 -9.18 -44.15
CA ILE A 75 6.60 -8.69 -43.40
C ILE A 75 7.41 -7.77 -44.33
N CYS A 76 7.57 -6.51 -43.95
CA CYS A 76 8.13 -5.45 -44.79
C CYS A 76 9.26 -4.68 -44.10
N ASN A 77 9.92 -3.80 -44.85
CA ASN A 77 10.98 -2.90 -44.36
C ASN A 77 10.46 -1.50 -44.00
N ASP A 78 9.14 -1.32 -43.87
CA ASP A 78 8.53 -0.03 -43.51
C ASP A 78 8.87 0.37 -42.06
N ASP A 79 8.66 1.64 -41.70
CA ASP A 79 8.88 2.14 -40.33
C ASP A 79 7.69 1.85 -39.40
N GLU A 80 6.46 1.86 -39.92
CA GLU A 80 5.23 1.73 -39.14
C GLU A 80 4.32 0.63 -39.72
N ILE A 81 3.48 0.05 -38.86
CA ILE A 81 2.44 -0.88 -39.32
C ILE A 81 1.43 -0.11 -40.17
N SER A 82 1.16 -0.60 -41.38
CA SER A 82 0.18 -0.01 -42.29
C SER A 82 -0.76 -1.05 -42.88
N ILE A 83 -1.86 -0.58 -43.48
CA ILE A 83 -2.85 -1.42 -44.18
C ILE A 83 -2.97 -0.90 -45.60
N ASP A 84 -2.76 -1.76 -46.57
CA ASP A 84 -2.93 -1.49 -47.99
C ASP A 84 -3.96 -2.47 -48.59
N GLY A 85 -5.19 -1.98 -48.79
CA GLY A 85 -6.30 -2.82 -49.26
C GLY A 85 -6.63 -3.95 -48.28
N ASP A 86 -6.37 -5.19 -48.69
CA ASP A 86 -6.56 -6.39 -47.88
C ASP A 86 -5.25 -6.93 -47.28
N GLU A 87 -4.13 -6.20 -47.42
CA GLU A 87 -2.81 -6.60 -46.95
C GLU A 87 -2.38 -5.73 -45.76
N ILE A 88 -2.02 -6.36 -44.66
CA ILE A 88 -1.40 -5.71 -43.51
C ILE A 88 0.10 -5.76 -43.70
N ARG A 89 0.76 -4.60 -43.62
CA ARG A 89 2.22 -4.48 -43.73
C ARG A 89 2.80 -4.33 -42.33
N LEU A 90 3.55 -5.35 -41.89
CA LEU A 90 4.17 -5.43 -40.58
C LEU A 90 5.70 -5.28 -40.73
N PRO A 91 6.29 -4.17 -40.25
CA PRO A 91 7.73 -4.01 -40.24
C PRO A 91 8.49 -5.15 -39.57
N GLU A 92 9.57 -5.63 -40.19
CA GLU A 92 10.38 -6.74 -39.69
C GLU A 92 10.93 -6.45 -38.28
N HIS A 93 11.36 -5.22 -38.03
CA HIS A 93 11.89 -4.82 -36.73
C HIS A 93 10.82 -4.88 -35.63
N ILE A 94 9.57 -4.48 -35.92
CA ILE A 94 8.44 -4.58 -34.97
C ILE A 94 8.08 -6.05 -34.75
N TYR A 95 8.01 -6.85 -35.82
CA TYR A 95 7.80 -8.30 -35.72
C TYR A 95 8.86 -8.95 -34.82
N HIS A 96 10.13 -8.59 -35.02
CA HIS A 96 11.25 -9.13 -34.27
C HIS A 96 11.15 -8.79 -32.77
N ASP A 97 10.84 -7.54 -32.44
CA ASP A 97 10.70 -7.09 -31.05
C ASP A 97 9.56 -7.82 -30.32
N VAL A 98 8.37 -7.86 -30.94
CA VAL A 98 7.19 -8.54 -30.38
C VAL A 98 7.46 -10.03 -30.21
N ARG A 99 8.13 -10.65 -31.19
CA ARG A 99 8.55 -12.06 -31.11
C ARG A 99 9.48 -12.32 -29.92
N LEU A 100 10.43 -11.43 -29.66
CA LEU A 100 11.33 -11.54 -28.51
C LEU A 100 10.60 -11.33 -27.18
N ASP A 101 9.62 -10.41 -27.10
CA ASP A 101 8.78 -10.21 -25.92
C ASP A 101 7.96 -11.47 -25.60
N ILE A 102 7.30 -12.05 -26.60
CA ILE A 102 6.49 -13.28 -26.46
C ILE A 102 7.35 -14.47 -26.01
N ASN A 103 8.53 -14.66 -26.61
CA ASN A 103 9.43 -15.73 -26.22
C ASN A 103 9.88 -15.59 -24.76
N ARG A 104 10.24 -14.38 -24.32
CA ARG A 104 10.59 -14.12 -22.92
C ARG A 104 9.44 -14.45 -21.96
N ALA A 105 8.23 -14.04 -22.30
CA ALA A 105 7.04 -14.31 -21.51
C ALA A 105 6.74 -15.81 -21.41
N HIS A 106 6.89 -16.53 -22.52
CA HIS A 106 6.76 -17.98 -22.57
C HIS A 106 7.81 -18.68 -21.69
N ASP A 107 9.08 -18.33 -21.85
CA ASP A 107 10.18 -18.92 -21.08
C ASP A 107 10.02 -18.67 -19.58
N ALA A 108 9.51 -17.49 -19.20
CA ALA A 108 9.18 -17.15 -17.82
C ALA A 108 8.05 -18.05 -17.26
N ALA A 109 6.96 -18.24 -18.02
CA ALA A 109 5.88 -19.13 -17.63
C ALA A 109 6.34 -20.59 -17.48
N VAL A 110 7.16 -21.07 -18.42
CA VAL A 110 7.74 -22.43 -18.37
C VAL A 110 8.67 -22.58 -17.17
N LYS A 111 9.51 -21.58 -16.88
CA LYS A 111 10.39 -21.58 -15.71
C LYS A 111 9.58 -21.62 -14.40
N PHE A 112 8.51 -20.84 -14.31
CA PHE A 112 7.60 -20.88 -13.17
C PHE A 112 7.03 -22.30 -12.99
N ALA A 113 6.43 -22.86 -14.05
CA ALA A 113 5.83 -24.19 -14.02
C ALA A 113 6.84 -25.29 -13.68
N ASN A 114 8.08 -25.20 -14.17
CA ASN A 114 9.13 -26.16 -13.84
C ASN A 114 9.53 -26.09 -12.36
N GLY A 115 9.53 -24.90 -11.76
CA GLY A 115 9.73 -24.77 -10.31
C GLY A 115 8.59 -25.40 -9.51
N GLU A 116 7.33 -25.22 -9.92
CA GLU A 116 6.17 -25.84 -9.25
C GLU A 116 6.22 -27.36 -9.34
N LYS A 117 6.55 -27.89 -10.52
CA LYS A 117 6.76 -29.34 -10.72
C LYS A 117 7.85 -29.86 -9.79
N LEU A 118 8.96 -29.14 -9.68
CA LEU A 118 10.07 -29.55 -8.81
C LEU A 118 9.67 -29.51 -7.34
N SER A 119 9.00 -28.46 -6.87
CA SER A 119 8.49 -28.37 -5.49
C SER A 119 7.52 -29.50 -5.17
N TYR A 120 6.55 -29.75 -6.06
CA TYR A 120 5.62 -30.87 -5.93
C TYR A 120 6.35 -32.21 -5.83
N LEU A 121 7.30 -32.48 -6.73
CA LEU A 121 8.06 -33.72 -6.71
C LEU A 121 8.94 -33.86 -5.46
N ARG A 122 9.56 -32.76 -5.00
CA ARG A 122 10.35 -32.76 -3.75
C ARG A 122 9.47 -33.13 -2.57
N ASN A 123 8.35 -32.45 -2.39
CA ASN A 123 7.43 -32.67 -1.28
C ASN A 123 6.77 -34.06 -1.34
N ARG A 124 6.54 -34.59 -2.56
CA ARG A 124 5.92 -35.91 -2.73
C ARG A 124 6.90 -37.07 -2.53
N LEU A 125 8.13 -36.94 -3.02
CA LEU A 125 9.08 -38.05 -3.15
C LEU A 125 10.16 -38.06 -2.06
N LEU A 126 10.68 -36.90 -1.65
CA LEU A 126 11.80 -36.84 -0.71
C LEU A 126 11.49 -37.31 0.71
N PRO A 127 10.26 -37.15 1.27
CA PRO A 127 9.95 -37.71 2.59
C PRO A 127 10.12 -39.22 2.68
N SER A 128 10.05 -39.94 1.55
CA SER A 128 10.20 -41.40 1.50
C SER A 128 11.65 -41.87 1.41
N VAL A 129 12.60 -40.96 1.17
CA VAL A 129 14.01 -41.31 0.87
C VAL A 129 14.99 -40.58 1.78
N VAL A 130 14.61 -39.40 2.28
CA VAL A 130 15.45 -38.56 3.14
C VAL A 130 14.84 -38.52 4.53
N PRO A 131 15.50 -39.12 5.55
CA PRO A 131 15.08 -38.99 6.95
C PRO A 131 15.04 -37.50 7.34
N ASP A 132 14.03 -37.12 8.13
CA ASP A 132 13.83 -35.75 8.64
C ASP A 132 13.64 -34.67 7.55
N PHE A 133 13.20 -35.06 6.35
CA PHE A 133 12.84 -34.08 5.31
C PHE A 133 11.49 -33.42 5.63
N GLU A 134 11.52 -32.13 5.95
CA GLU A 134 10.32 -31.31 6.08
C GLU A 134 9.88 -30.78 4.70
N PRO A 135 8.63 -31.07 4.26
CA PRO A 135 8.06 -30.47 3.06
C PRO A 135 7.99 -28.95 3.19
N ASP A 136 8.28 -28.25 2.10
CA ASP A 136 8.14 -26.80 2.04
C ASP A 136 6.72 -26.46 1.55
N ASP A 137 5.89 -25.85 2.39
CA ASP A 137 4.50 -25.46 2.07
C ASP A 137 4.42 -24.24 1.12
N PHE A 138 5.55 -23.79 0.57
CA PHE A 138 5.61 -22.65 -0.33
C PHE A 138 4.97 -22.94 -1.70
N GLU A 139 3.66 -22.73 -1.79
CA GLU A 139 2.90 -22.72 -3.03
C GLU A 139 2.96 -21.32 -3.66
N ARG A 140 3.59 -21.18 -4.83
CA ARG A 140 3.63 -19.89 -5.52
C ARG A 140 2.27 -19.58 -6.11
N SER A 141 1.77 -18.38 -5.87
CA SER A 141 0.41 -17.99 -6.26
C SER A 141 0.27 -17.90 -7.78
N ALA A 142 -0.95 -18.15 -8.29
CA ALA A 142 -1.29 -17.79 -9.67
C ALA A 142 -1.05 -16.29 -9.99
N LEU A 143 -1.02 -15.43 -8.96
CA LEU A 143 -0.66 -14.02 -9.12
C LEU A 143 0.83 -13.84 -9.45
N ASP A 144 1.70 -14.68 -8.90
CA ASP A 144 3.16 -14.62 -9.15
C ASP A 144 3.48 -14.99 -10.60
N LEU A 145 2.78 -15.99 -11.15
CA LEU A 145 2.86 -16.33 -12.56
C LEU A 145 2.41 -15.16 -13.43
N LYS A 146 1.27 -14.54 -13.10
CA LYS A 146 0.77 -13.37 -13.83
C LYS A 146 1.79 -12.23 -13.80
N ASP A 147 2.30 -11.87 -12.63
CA ASP A 147 3.27 -10.78 -12.50
C ASP A 147 4.58 -11.08 -13.25
N MET A 148 5.05 -12.33 -13.22
CA MET A 148 6.24 -12.75 -13.93
C MET A 148 6.07 -12.65 -15.45
N VAL A 149 4.97 -13.16 -15.99
CA VAL A 149 4.66 -13.09 -17.43
C VAL A 149 4.49 -11.62 -17.88
N TRP A 150 3.78 -10.80 -17.11
CA TRP A 150 3.61 -9.38 -17.40
C TRP A 150 4.93 -8.62 -17.38
N SER A 151 5.82 -8.93 -16.43
CA SER A 151 7.15 -8.31 -16.37
C SER A 151 8.03 -8.70 -17.56
N ALA A 152 7.89 -9.92 -18.08
CA ALA A 152 8.66 -10.40 -19.21
C ALA A 152 8.21 -9.79 -20.55
N LEU A 153 6.92 -9.43 -20.65
CA LEU A 153 6.33 -8.68 -21.76
C LEU A 153 6.67 -7.18 -21.74
N ALA A 154 7.01 -6.61 -20.58
CA ALA A 154 7.44 -5.21 -20.49
C ALA A 154 8.89 -5.06 -21.01
N LYS A 155 9.15 -4.03 -21.83
CA LYS A 155 10.45 -3.79 -22.48
C LYS A 155 11.65 -3.87 -21.52
N ARG A 156 12.74 -4.46 -22.02
CA ARG A 156 14.04 -4.69 -21.36
C ARG A 156 14.60 -3.37 -20.80
N GLY A 157 14.75 -3.25 -19.48
CA GLY A 157 15.38 -2.09 -18.84
C GLY A 157 14.64 -1.47 -17.65
N THR A 158 13.48 -2.00 -17.26
CA THR A 158 12.91 -1.73 -15.94
C THR A 158 13.14 -2.93 -15.04
N PRO A 159 14.24 -2.98 -14.27
CA PRO A 159 14.31 -3.86 -13.11
C PRO A 159 13.11 -3.50 -12.24
N ARG A 160 12.18 -4.44 -12.05
CA ARG A 160 11.16 -4.24 -11.02
C ARG A 160 11.92 -4.26 -9.70
N SER A 161 12.02 -3.09 -9.09
CA SER A 161 12.64 -2.86 -7.78
C SER A 161 12.15 -3.94 -6.81
N ARG A 162 13.01 -4.39 -5.90
CA ARG A 162 12.68 -5.30 -4.78
C ARG A 162 11.35 -4.93 -4.09
N ASN A 163 10.99 -3.65 -4.13
CA ASN A 163 9.73 -3.09 -3.65
C ASN A 163 8.47 -3.63 -4.37
N SER A 164 8.54 -4.07 -5.63
CA SER A 164 7.35 -4.59 -6.33
C SER A 164 6.91 -5.97 -5.86
N ASN A 165 7.87 -6.82 -5.50
CA ASN A 165 7.59 -8.16 -4.98
C ASN A 165 7.02 -8.05 -3.57
N THR A 166 7.58 -7.18 -2.73
CA THR A 166 7.02 -6.88 -1.41
C THR A 166 5.62 -6.27 -1.52
N ALA A 167 5.41 -5.32 -2.44
CA ALA A 167 4.10 -4.73 -2.67
C ALA A 167 3.07 -5.73 -3.23
N ALA A 168 3.51 -6.70 -4.04
CA ALA A 168 2.64 -7.77 -4.55
C ALA A 168 2.25 -8.76 -3.44
N ALA A 169 3.20 -9.12 -2.57
CA ALA A 169 2.94 -9.94 -1.39
C ALA A 169 1.94 -9.26 -0.45
N VAL A 170 2.17 -7.97 -0.11
CA VAL A 170 1.24 -7.19 0.73
C VAL A 170 -0.15 -7.09 0.09
N ARG A 171 -0.25 -6.83 -1.23
CA ARG A 171 -1.55 -6.82 -1.93
C ARG A 171 -2.26 -8.17 -1.89
N THR A 172 -1.50 -9.26 -1.91
CA THR A 172 -2.05 -10.62 -1.83
C THR A 172 -2.63 -10.89 -0.46
N VAL A 173 -1.87 -10.57 0.60
CA VAL A 173 -2.35 -10.64 1.99
C VAL A 173 -3.62 -9.82 2.15
N ILE A 174 -3.61 -8.53 1.75
CA ILE A 174 -4.78 -7.64 1.85
C ILE A 174 -6.02 -8.25 1.18
N ARG A 175 -5.86 -8.85 -0.02
CA ARG A 175 -6.98 -9.48 -0.74
C ARG A 175 -7.48 -10.76 -0.07
N GLN A 176 -6.64 -11.42 0.74
CA GLN A 176 -6.96 -12.66 1.42
C GLN A 176 -7.38 -12.47 2.88
N VAL A 177 -7.27 -11.27 3.46
CA VAL A 177 -7.62 -11.00 4.86
C VAL A 177 -8.99 -11.57 5.24
N ASP A 178 -10.02 -11.37 4.41
CA ASP A 178 -11.37 -11.88 4.70
C ASP A 178 -11.48 -13.41 4.71
N LYS A 179 -10.60 -14.10 3.97
CA LYS A 179 -10.51 -15.57 3.98
C LYS A 179 -9.73 -16.05 5.20
N ILE A 180 -8.56 -15.45 5.46
CA ILE A 180 -7.75 -15.77 6.65
C ILE A 180 -8.57 -15.55 7.92
N ALA A 181 -9.34 -14.45 8.01
CA ALA A 181 -10.22 -14.16 9.14
C ALA A 181 -11.28 -15.26 9.41
N LYS A 182 -11.70 -16.00 8.38
CA LYS A 182 -12.71 -17.07 8.49
C LYS A 182 -12.08 -18.42 8.76
N ASP A 183 -10.96 -18.71 8.12
CA ASP A 183 -10.33 -20.03 8.15
C ASP A 183 -9.38 -20.19 9.35
N ASP A 184 -8.61 -19.13 9.68
CA ASP A 184 -7.70 -19.09 10.83
C ASP A 184 -7.61 -17.66 11.41
N PRO A 185 -8.57 -17.29 12.29
CA PRO A 185 -8.56 -15.97 12.91
C PRO A 185 -7.34 -15.75 13.80
N VAL A 186 -6.76 -16.80 14.39
CA VAL A 186 -5.60 -16.70 15.30
C VAL A 186 -4.38 -16.22 14.54
N GLN A 187 -4.09 -16.82 13.37
CA GLN A 187 -2.99 -16.37 12.51
C GLN A 187 -3.17 -14.92 12.02
N LEU A 188 -4.42 -14.50 11.74
CA LEU A 188 -4.67 -13.10 11.38
C LEU A 188 -4.36 -12.15 12.54
N PHE A 189 -4.73 -12.51 13.77
CA PHE A 189 -4.40 -11.71 14.95
C PHE A 189 -2.90 -11.61 15.15
N GLU A 190 -2.16 -12.72 15.08
CA GLU A 190 -0.70 -12.71 15.19
C GLU A 190 -0.03 -11.86 14.11
N LEU A 191 -0.56 -11.90 12.88
CA LEU A 191 -0.09 -11.08 11.78
C LEU A 191 -0.38 -9.60 12.04
N SER A 192 -1.58 -9.26 12.50
CA SER A 192 -1.96 -7.89 12.85
C SER A 192 -1.06 -7.34 13.96
N GLU A 193 -0.85 -8.11 15.02
CA GLU A 193 0.02 -7.75 16.15
C GLU A 193 1.46 -7.49 15.68
N LYS A 194 2.04 -8.38 14.87
CA LYS A 194 3.39 -8.19 14.30
C LYS A 194 3.46 -6.94 13.42
N ILE A 195 2.45 -6.71 12.57
CA ILE A 195 2.40 -5.52 11.71
C ILE A 195 2.29 -4.25 12.56
N GLU A 196 1.45 -4.23 13.58
CA GLU A 196 1.27 -3.11 14.49
C GLU A 196 2.56 -2.77 15.24
N LEU A 197 3.23 -3.78 15.80
CA LEU A 197 4.52 -3.61 16.47
C LEU A 197 5.59 -3.03 15.55
N VAL A 198 5.77 -3.61 14.36
CA VAL A 198 6.75 -3.12 13.38
C VAL A 198 6.40 -1.71 12.90
N SER A 199 5.13 -1.43 12.66
CA SER A 199 4.67 -0.10 12.23
C SER A 199 4.92 0.95 13.31
N LEU A 200 4.66 0.61 14.57
CA LEU A 200 4.92 1.47 15.72
C LEU A 200 6.42 1.73 15.90
N GLN A 201 7.27 0.71 15.74
CA GLN A 201 8.73 0.87 15.78
C GLN A 201 9.23 1.83 14.69
N VAL A 202 8.77 1.66 13.44
CA VAL A 202 9.13 2.54 12.32
C VAL A 202 8.70 3.99 12.60
N LEU A 203 7.49 4.18 13.13
CA LEU A 203 6.96 5.49 13.51
C LEU A 203 7.79 6.13 14.63
N ILE A 204 8.18 5.37 15.66
CA ILE A 204 9.04 5.85 16.75
C ILE A 204 10.39 6.31 16.21
N GLU A 205 11.03 5.53 15.34
CA GLU A 205 12.31 5.85 14.75
C GLU A 205 12.26 7.11 13.89
N ASP A 206 11.23 7.21 13.05
CA ASP A 206 11.01 8.34 12.17
C ASP A 206 10.71 9.62 12.96
N MET A 207 9.77 9.58 13.90
CA MET A 207 9.45 10.71 14.77
C MET A 207 10.67 11.14 15.59
N SER A 208 11.45 10.19 16.12
CA SER A 208 12.71 10.49 16.82
C SER A 208 13.69 11.27 15.93
N LYS A 209 13.84 10.87 14.66
CA LYS A 209 14.72 11.56 13.69
C LYS A 209 14.20 12.95 13.37
N GLU A 210 12.90 13.12 13.19
CA GLU A 210 12.29 14.40 12.86
C GLU A 210 12.32 15.38 14.04
N LEU A 211 12.24 14.90 15.29
CA LEU A 211 12.48 15.73 16.47
C LEU A 211 13.92 16.24 16.54
N LEU A 212 14.92 15.56 15.98
CA LEU A 212 16.27 16.15 15.96
C LEU A 212 16.38 17.35 14.98
N LYS A 213 15.34 17.58 14.17
CA LYS A 213 15.33 18.60 13.14
C LYS A 213 14.40 19.74 13.58
N ARG A 214 14.82 20.99 13.35
CA ARG A 214 14.01 22.19 13.65
C ARG A 214 12.91 22.39 12.61
N ARG A 215 11.92 21.51 12.63
CA ARG A 215 10.82 21.51 11.67
C ARG A 215 9.82 22.62 11.97
N LYS A 216 9.27 23.20 10.89
CA LYS A 216 8.22 24.22 10.97
C LYS A 216 6.87 23.58 11.29
N GLU A 217 5.91 24.41 11.70
CA GLU A 217 4.56 23.97 12.09
C GLU A 217 3.86 23.16 11.00
N GLY A 218 3.87 23.67 9.75
CA GLY A 218 3.26 22.98 8.61
C GLY A 218 3.83 21.60 8.32
N PHE A 219 5.10 21.34 8.67
CA PHE A 219 5.65 19.99 8.58
C PHE A 219 4.99 19.06 9.61
N TRP A 220 4.84 19.48 10.85
CA TRP A 220 4.21 18.68 11.91
C TRP A 220 2.72 18.47 11.65
N GLN A 221 2.04 19.47 11.08
CA GLN A 221 0.68 19.34 10.58
C GLN A 221 0.63 18.23 9.51
N GLU A 222 1.45 18.26 8.47
CA GLU A 222 1.47 17.18 7.46
C GLU A 222 1.87 15.81 8.07
N TYR A 223 2.81 15.82 9.01
CA TYR A 223 3.32 14.62 9.67
C TYR A 223 2.22 13.84 10.39
N PHE A 224 1.39 14.52 11.18
CA PHE A 224 0.31 13.87 11.93
C PHE A 224 -0.88 13.48 11.04
N VAL A 225 -1.03 14.09 9.84
CA VAL A 225 -1.99 13.66 8.81
C VAL A 225 -1.60 12.27 8.30
N GLN A 226 -0.31 12.09 8.02
CA GLN A 226 0.22 10.83 7.51
C GLN A 226 0.33 9.76 8.60
N ASN A 227 0.38 10.16 9.88
CA ASN A 227 0.54 9.28 11.03
C ASN A 227 -0.58 9.47 12.07
N PRO A 228 -1.85 9.21 11.71
CA PRO A 228 -3.01 9.50 12.56
C PRO A 228 -3.02 8.71 13.88
N PHE A 229 -2.31 7.58 13.93
CA PHE A 229 -2.18 6.77 15.13
C PHE A 229 -1.63 7.56 16.34
N VAL A 230 -0.69 8.50 16.10
CA VAL A 230 -0.12 9.32 17.18
C VAL A 230 -1.20 10.13 17.89
N LEU A 231 -2.14 10.68 17.13
CA LEU A 231 -3.25 11.45 17.67
C LEU A 231 -4.27 10.55 18.37
N LYS A 232 -4.58 9.37 17.82
CA LYS A 232 -5.52 8.40 18.42
C LYS A 232 -5.15 8.04 19.86
N MET A 233 -3.86 7.87 20.15
CA MET A 233 -3.38 7.57 21.51
C MET A 233 -3.73 8.66 22.54
N LEU A 234 -3.92 9.91 22.12
CA LEU A 234 -4.16 11.02 23.03
C LEU A 234 -5.61 11.09 23.53
N PHE A 235 -6.56 10.54 22.77
CA PHE A 235 -7.99 10.67 23.08
C PHE A 235 -8.53 9.54 23.94
N GLY A 236 -7.83 8.40 24.05
CA GLY A 236 -8.30 7.24 24.81
C GLY A 236 -9.65 6.67 24.34
N LEU A 237 -10.11 7.07 23.16
CA LEU A 237 -11.38 6.72 22.53
C LEU A 237 -11.13 6.31 21.08
N PRO A 238 -12.01 5.53 20.44
CA PRO A 238 -12.00 5.38 18.99
C PRO A 238 -12.11 6.76 18.34
N VAL A 239 -11.16 7.13 17.49
CA VAL A 239 -11.12 8.44 16.81
C VAL A 239 -11.11 8.27 15.30
N ILE A 240 -11.99 9.00 14.61
CA ILE A 240 -11.93 9.23 13.17
C ILE A 240 -11.28 10.59 12.93
N ILE A 241 -10.22 10.63 12.12
CA ILE A 241 -9.45 11.86 11.86
C ILE A 241 -9.93 12.53 10.58
N TYR A 242 -10.37 13.79 10.70
CA TYR A 242 -10.67 14.64 9.55
C TYR A 242 -9.54 15.65 9.39
N THR A 243 -8.91 15.63 8.22
CA THR A 243 -7.82 16.54 7.85
C THR A 243 -8.39 17.71 7.04
N ASP A 244 -7.66 18.82 6.92
CA ASP A 244 -8.10 20.06 6.24
C ASP A 244 -8.54 19.90 4.76
N GLN A 245 -8.45 18.70 4.17
CA GLN A 245 -8.97 18.37 2.83
C GLN A 245 -10.24 17.51 2.85
N ALA A 246 -10.60 16.92 4.00
CA ALA A 246 -11.75 16.05 4.17
C ALA A 246 -12.73 16.69 5.15
N SER A 247 -13.74 17.28 4.57
CA SER A 247 -15.02 17.56 5.21
C SER A 247 -15.41 16.50 6.24
N VAL A 248 -15.89 16.91 7.43
CA VAL A 248 -16.35 15.97 8.46
C VAL A 248 -17.55 15.19 7.90
N GLY A 249 -17.31 13.96 7.44
CA GLY A 249 -18.29 13.12 6.77
C GLY A 249 -18.87 13.65 5.45
N GLY A 250 -18.31 14.72 4.86
CA GLY A 250 -18.94 15.44 3.73
C GLY A 250 -19.34 16.87 4.04
N MET A 251 -19.30 17.26 5.32
CA MET A 251 -19.45 18.64 5.79
C MET A 251 -18.36 19.57 5.30
N GLY A 252 -18.67 20.40 4.31
CA GLY A 252 -17.79 21.43 3.78
C GLY A 252 -17.54 22.54 4.79
N LEU A 253 -16.80 22.26 5.87
CA LEU A 253 -16.32 23.24 6.86
C LEU A 253 -15.43 24.34 6.26
N LYS A 254 -15.12 24.25 4.96
CA LYS A 254 -14.32 25.19 4.17
C LYS A 254 -15.12 26.26 3.42
N ARG A 255 -16.44 26.37 3.57
CA ARG A 255 -17.15 27.52 2.98
C ARG A 255 -16.90 28.77 3.83
N SER A 256 -16.15 29.71 3.26
CA SER A 256 -15.84 31.06 3.78
C SER A 256 -14.79 31.13 4.90
N GLY A 257 -13.53 30.80 4.62
CA GLY A 257 -12.37 31.36 5.34
C GLY A 257 -12.20 31.05 6.84
N GLU A 258 -13.09 30.24 7.44
CA GLU A 258 -13.04 29.90 8.86
C GLU A 258 -12.30 28.58 9.08
N LYS A 259 -10.98 28.67 9.32
CA LYS A 259 -10.21 27.51 9.80
C LYS A 259 -10.53 27.30 11.29
N TYR A 260 -11.25 26.22 11.61
CA TYR A 260 -11.63 25.90 12.98
C TYR A 260 -10.47 25.35 13.80
N ALA A 261 -9.54 24.61 13.21
CA ALA A 261 -8.31 24.13 13.85
C ALA A 261 -7.41 23.43 12.83
N ASP A 262 -6.27 22.91 13.28
CA ASP A 262 -5.43 22.02 12.47
C ASP A 262 -6.09 20.66 12.22
N TYR A 263 -6.82 20.14 13.23
CA TYR A 263 -7.57 18.89 13.11
C TYR A 263 -8.94 18.98 13.76
N LEU A 264 -9.90 18.30 13.11
CA LEU A 264 -11.18 17.93 13.68
C LEU A 264 -11.27 16.41 13.74
N LEU A 265 -11.74 15.89 14.85
CA LEU A 265 -11.71 14.46 15.15
C LEU A 265 -13.07 14.03 15.65
N GLU A 266 -13.69 12.98 15.12
CA GLU A 266 -14.84 12.38 15.80
C GLU A 266 -14.32 11.43 16.86
N ALA A 267 -14.51 11.79 18.12
CA ALA A 267 -14.10 11.04 19.30
C ALA A 267 -15.30 10.30 19.92
N GLY A 268 -15.17 8.98 19.99
CA GLY A 268 -16.16 8.09 20.60
C GLY A 268 -17.33 7.75 19.68
N MET A 269 -18.22 6.87 20.16
CA MET A 269 -19.30 6.27 19.36
C MET A 269 -20.49 7.19 19.09
N LEU A 270 -20.53 8.36 19.73
CA LEU A 270 -21.67 9.29 19.70
C LEU A 270 -21.42 10.51 18.79
N GLY A 271 -20.39 10.49 17.95
CA GLY A 271 -20.17 11.59 17.00
C GLY A 271 -19.50 12.84 17.55
N ASN A 272 -19.01 12.84 18.79
CA ASN A 272 -18.50 14.07 19.42
C ASN A 272 -17.20 14.56 18.75
N LEU A 273 -17.18 15.81 18.30
CA LEU A 273 -15.99 16.39 17.70
C LEU A 273 -14.96 16.85 18.73
N GLY A 274 -13.70 16.53 18.51
CA GLY A 274 -12.51 17.04 19.18
C GLY A 274 -11.69 17.95 18.28
N ILE A 275 -10.85 18.76 18.91
CA ILE A 275 -10.02 19.77 18.26
C ILE A 275 -8.56 19.54 18.65
N VAL A 276 -7.66 19.53 17.65
CA VAL A 276 -6.21 19.56 17.90
C VAL A 276 -5.59 20.77 17.23
N GLU A 277 -4.76 21.49 17.98
CA GLU A 277 -3.90 22.56 17.50
C GLU A 277 -2.44 22.13 17.68
N ILE A 278 -1.62 22.31 16.65
CA ILE A 278 -0.21 21.93 16.67
C ILE A 278 0.65 23.18 16.49
N LYS A 279 1.59 23.36 17.40
CA LYS A 279 2.68 24.34 17.28
C LYS A 279 3.99 23.61 16.97
N THR A 280 5.09 24.34 16.88
CA THR A 280 6.39 23.74 16.58
C THR A 280 7.06 23.15 17.83
N THR A 281 8.05 22.28 17.63
CA THR A 281 8.91 21.77 18.71
C THR A 281 9.75 22.86 19.37
N GLU A 282 10.03 23.95 18.64
CA GLU A 282 10.86 25.06 19.11
C GLU A 282 10.04 26.15 19.83
N THR A 283 8.72 25.98 19.90
CA THR A 283 7.85 26.97 20.53
C THR A 283 8.14 27.05 22.03
N PRO A 284 8.53 28.22 22.57
CA PRO A 284 8.80 28.37 23.99
C PRO A 284 7.56 28.08 24.83
N LEU A 285 7.71 27.33 25.92
CA LEU A 285 6.58 27.02 26.83
C LEU A 285 6.43 28.06 27.95
N LEU A 286 7.53 28.68 28.37
CA LEU A 286 7.57 29.56 29.53
C LEU A 286 8.28 30.88 29.18
N THR A 287 8.11 31.88 30.03
CA THR A 287 8.84 33.15 29.94
C THR A 287 10.34 32.94 30.09
N LYS A 288 11.14 33.75 29.40
CA LYS A 288 12.61 33.69 29.48
C LYS A 288 13.11 33.97 30.90
N ASP A 289 12.54 35.00 31.52
CA ASP A 289 12.86 35.42 32.88
C ASP A 289 11.78 34.92 33.86
N PRO A 290 12.13 34.61 35.13
CA PRO A 290 11.15 34.26 36.14
C PRO A 290 10.13 35.39 36.33
N TYR A 291 8.85 35.03 36.34
CA TYR A 291 7.78 35.95 36.74
C TYR A 291 7.94 36.35 38.22
N ARG A 292 8.32 35.39 39.07
CA ARG A 292 8.71 35.64 40.46
C ARG A 292 9.98 34.87 40.78
N ALA A 293 11.07 35.61 40.95
CA ALA A 293 12.38 35.01 41.16
C ALA A 293 12.46 34.21 42.50
N PRO A 294 13.26 33.12 42.55
CA PRO A 294 13.96 32.51 41.41
C PRO A 294 13.18 31.38 40.71
N THR A 295 12.09 30.89 41.31
CA THR A 295 11.55 29.56 40.97
C THR A 295 10.27 29.56 40.12
N LEU A 296 9.60 30.71 39.95
CA LEU A 296 8.30 30.76 39.29
C LEU A 296 8.39 31.45 37.93
N TYR A 297 8.11 30.70 36.88
CA TYR A 297 8.07 31.17 35.50
C TYR A 297 6.62 31.27 35.01
N GLY A 298 6.33 32.29 34.22
CA GLY A 298 5.02 32.43 33.59
C GLY A 298 4.91 31.57 32.33
N PRO A 299 3.69 31.23 31.88
CA PRO A 299 3.50 30.66 30.54
C PRO A 299 3.99 31.65 29.48
N SER A 300 4.55 31.14 28.39
CA SER A 300 4.88 31.98 27.23
C SER A 300 3.61 32.56 26.59
N THR A 301 3.79 33.57 25.75
CA THR A 301 2.70 34.11 24.91
C THR A 301 2.15 33.07 23.95
N ASP A 302 3.00 32.18 23.44
CA ASP A 302 2.58 31.13 22.51
C ASP A 302 1.79 30.02 23.22
N LEU A 303 2.20 29.62 24.42
CA LEU A 303 1.48 28.62 25.21
C LEU A 303 0.12 29.15 25.68
N SER A 304 0.09 30.34 26.26
CA SER A 304 -1.17 30.97 26.69
C SER A 304 -2.07 31.32 25.49
N GLY A 305 -1.48 31.82 24.40
CA GLY A 305 -2.17 32.10 23.15
C GLY A 305 -2.77 30.86 22.50
N GLY A 306 -2.03 29.74 22.45
CA GLY A 306 -2.51 28.47 21.90
C GLY A 306 -3.68 27.87 22.69
N VAL A 307 -3.65 27.97 24.02
CA VAL A 307 -4.80 27.58 24.87
C VAL A 307 -6.02 28.45 24.56
N ASN A 308 -5.86 29.77 24.54
CA ASN A 308 -6.97 30.68 24.25
C ASN A 308 -7.53 30.48 22.84
N GLN A 309 -6.66 30.20 21.86
CA GLN A 309 -7.06 29.89 20.49
C GLN A 309 -7.96 28.64 20.45
N LEU A 310 -7.56 27.54 21.10
CA LEU A 310 -8.38 26.32 21.18
C LEU A 310 -9.74 26.55 21.85
N LEU A 311 -9.78 27.38 22.89
CA LEU A 311 -11.04 27.70 23.59
C LEU A 311 -11.99 28.55 22.71
N ASP A 312 -11.47 29.52 21.95
CA ASP A 312 -12.27 30.28 20.98
C ASP A 312 -12.79 29.36 19.87
N GLN A 313 -11.94 28.50 19.33
CA GLN A 313 -12.30 27.50 18.32
C GLN A 313 -13.38 26.54 18.82
N LYS A 314 -13.26 26.03 20.04
CA LYS A 314 -14.29 25.21 20.73
C LYS A 314 -15.61 25.95 20.81
N LEU A 315 -15.61 27.21 21.24
CA LEU A 315 -16.82 28.02 21.35
C LEU A 315 -17.49 28.22 19.99
N ARG A 316 -16.72 28.52 18.95
CA ARG A 316 -17.22 28.66 17.57
C ARG A 316 -17.82 27.36 17.05
N LEU A 317 -17.16 26.22 17.30
CA LEU A 317 -17.66 24.91 16.89
C LEU A 317 -19.01 24.60 17.55
N ILE A 318 -19.12 24.78 18.87
CA ILE A 318 -20.36 24.55 19.61
C ILE A 318 -21.50 25.44 19.09
N LYS A 319 -21.23 26.72 18.81
CA LYS A 319 -22.23 27.65 18.27
C LYS A 319 -22.66 27.31 16.84
N GLY A 320 -21.71 26.88 15.99
CA GLY A 320 -21.94 26.65 14.57
C GLY A 320 -22.46 25.26 14.21
N ILE A 321 -22.34 24.27 15.11
CA ILE A 321 -22.59 22.86 14.75
C ILE A 321 -24.05 22.60 14.32
N ALA A 322 -25.03 23.28 14.91
CA ALA A 322 -26.45 23.02 14.63
C ALA A 322 -26.82 23.37 13.18
N ALA A 323 -26.44 24.56 12.71
CA ALA A 323 -26.66 24.99 11.34
C ALA A 323 -25.92 24.08 10.34
N LYS A 324 -24.69 23.70 10.69
CA LYS A 324 -23.86 22.80 9.90
C LYS A 324 -24.49 21.42 9.68
N LYS A 325 -25.05 20.80 10.73
CA LYS A 325 -25.72 19.50 10.59
C LYS A 325 -26.88 19.52 9.60
N GLU A 326 -27.62 20.63 9.57
CA GLU A 326 -28.76 20.84 8.68
C GLU A 326 -28.31 21.07 7.24
N GLU A 327 -27.24 21.84 7.04
CA GLU A 327 -26.69 22.15 5.70
C GLU A 327 -26.07 20.92 5.01
N ASP A 328 -25.39 20.05 5.76
CA ASP A 328 -24.59 18.95 5.19
C ASP A 328 -25.21 17.55 5.33
N ASP A 329 -26.45 17.45 5.85
CA ASP A 329 -27.18 16.18 6.08
C ASP A 329 -26.40 15.15 6.93
N GLN A 330 -25.76 15.62 8.01
CA GLN A 330 -24.89 14.83 8.90
C GLN A 330 -25.44 14.76 10.33
N PRO A 331 -26.48 13.96 10.61
CA PRO A 331 -27.13 13.97 11.93
C PRO A 331 -26.29 13.33 13.05
N HIS A 332 -25.29 12.51 12.70
CA HIS A 332 -24.51 11.74 13.67
C HIS A 332 -23.46 12.56 14.41
N ILE A 333 -22.89 13.60 13.79
CA ILE A 333 -21.86 14.46 14.39
C ILE A 333 -22.45 15.24 15.56
N GLN A 334 -21.69 15.43 16.64
CA GLN A 334 -22.07 16.16 17.85
C GLN A 334 -20.93 17.09 18.32
N ALA A 335 -21.28 18.11 19.09
CA ALA A 335 -20.31 18.95 19.80
C ALA A 335 -20.72 19.12 21.27
N TRP A 336 -21.28 18.07 21.88
CA TRP A 336 -21.73 18.10 23.27
C TRP A 336 -20.55 18.17 24.25
N SER A 337 -19.48 17.45 23.93
CA SER A 337 -18.21 17.51 24.62
C SER A 337 -17.11 17.59 23.57
N VAL A 338 -16.39 18.71 23.56
CA VAL A 338 -15.33 19.00 22.59
C VAL A 338 -13.99 18.91 23.30
N PRO A 339 -13.29 17.76 23.25
CA PRO A 339 -11.94 17.66 23.79
C PRO A 339 -10.99 18.51 22.96
N CYS A 340 -10.17 19.34 23.63
CA CYS A 340 -9.17 20.17 22.97
C CYS A 340 -7.77 19.70 23.35
N ILE A 341 -6.89 19.54 22.36
CA ILE A 341 -5.51 19.15 22.56
C ILE A 341 -4.58 20.17 21.93
N LEU A 342 -3.61 20.64 22.71
CA LEU A 342 -2.51 21.47 22.24
C LEU A 342 -1.22 20.66 22.22
N ILE A 343 -0.66 20.44 21.04
CA ILE A 343 0.67 19.83 20.88
C ILE A 343 1.69 20.94 20.68
N ILE A 344 2.59 21.15 21.64
CA ILE A 344 3.46 22.34 21.66
C ILE A 344 4.81 22.09 22.32
N GLY A 345 5.89 22.56 21.67
CA GLY A 345 7.21 22.66 22.27
C GLY A 345 7.82 21.34 22.75
N ARG A 346 8.81 21.45 23.64
CA ARG A 346 9.45 20.32 24.33
C ARG A 346 9.46 20.53 25.82
N LEU A 347 9.51 19.45 26.60
CA LEU A 347 9.66 19.57 28.04
C LEU A 347 10.86 20.45 28.40
N PRO A 348 10.69 21.40 29.34
CA PRO A 348 11.81 22.20 29.81
C PRO A 348 12.87 21.33 30.49
N GLU A 349 14.13 21.75 30.47
CA GLU A 349 15.23 20.94 31.01
C GLU A 349 15.34 21.05 32.55
N THR A 350 15.17 22.25 33.11
CA THR A 350 15.43 22.52 34.53
C THR A 350 14.21 22.20 35.41
N HIS A 351 14.46 21.85 36.67
CA HIS A 351 13.42 21.51 37.64
C HIS A 351 12.36 22.60 37.81
N ASP A 352 12.77 23.86 37.96
CA ASP A 352 11.83 24.97 38.23
C ASP A 352 10.98 25.33 37.01
N LEU A 353 11.54 25.19 35.81
CA LEU A 353 10.79 25.33 34.56
C LEU A 353 9.78 24.17 34.43
N LYS A 354 10.20 22.91 34.63
CA LYS A 354 9.29 21.76 34.62
C LYS A 354 8.14 21.97 35.61
N ARG A 355 8.45 22.32 36.86
CA ARG A 355 7.45 22.59 37.89
C ARG A 355 6.46 23.69 37.47
N SER A 356 6.96 24.81 36.94
CA SER A 356 6.10 25.92 36.48
C SER A 356 5.19 25.49 35.32
N PHE A 357 5.73 24.71 34.38
CA PHE A 357 4.97 24.15 33.26
C PHE A 357 3.88 23.18 33.72
N GLU A 358 4.21 22.25 34.63
CA GLU A 358 3.25 21.30 35.23
C GLU A 358 2.10 22.01 35.94
N ILE A 359 2.40 23.02 36.75
CA ILE A 359 1.37 23.82 37.45
C ILE A 359 0.44 24.48 36.44
N TYR A 360 0.99 25.11 35.41
CA TYR A 360 0.19 25.80 34.40
C TYR A 360 -0.68 24.83 33.62
N ARG A 361 -0.11 23.76 33.06
CA ARG A 361 -0.86 22.81 32.23
C ARG A 361 -1.89 22.02 33.03
N GLY A 362 -1.54 21.59 34.25
CA GLY A 362 -2.46 20.89 35.15
C GLY A 362 -3.62 21.75 35.62
N SER A 363 -3.53 23.08 35.49
CA SER A 363 -4.65 23.97 35.79
C SER A 363 -5.64 24.15 34.62
N GLN A 364 -5.29 23.69 33.41
CA GLN A 364 -6.17 23.76 32.23
C GLN A 364 -7.20 22.62 32.28
N ARG A 365 -8.48 22.96 32.43
CA ARG A 365 -9.57 21.97 32.52
C ARG A 365 -10.02 21.45 31.16
N ASP A 366 -10.11 22.35 30.17
CA ASP A 366 -10.70 22.07 28.87
C ASP A 366 -9.68 21.73 27.78
N VAL A 367 -8.39 21.99 28.03
CA VAL A 367 -7.31 21.85 27.06
C VAL A 367 -6.22 20.94 27.61
N LEU A 368 -6.00 19.80 26.96
CA LEU A 368 -4.86 18.94 27.22
C LEU A 368 -3.62 19.50 26.51
N VAL A 369 -2.62 19.92 27.28
CA VAL A 369 -1.34 20.38 26.74
C VAL A 369 -0.32 19.24 26.79
N VAL A 370 0.21 18.85 25.63
CA VAL A 370 1.21 17.79 25.51
C VAL A 370 2.40 18.28 24.70
N THR A 371 3.60 17.88 25.10
CA THR A 371 4.83 18.19 24.36
C THR A 371 5.18 17.10 23.36
N PHE A 372 5.99 17.43 22.37
CA PHE A 372 6.37 16.47 21.33
C PHE A 372 7.19 15.28 21.84
N ASP A 373 8.05 15.51 22.83
CA ASP A 373 8.85 14.46 23.46
C ASP A 373 8.01 13.57 24.38
N GLU A 374 6.96 14.11 25.03
CA GLU A 374 5.98 13.28 25.75
C GLU A 374 5.17 12.38 24.80
N LEU A 375 4.81 12.87 23.62
CA LEU A 375 4.16 12.03 22.59
C LEU A 375 5.06 10.87 22.17
N LEU A 376 6.34 11.16 21.90
CA LEU A 376 7.30 10.12 21.56
C LEU A 376 7.50 9.13 22.71
N ALA A 377 7.55 9.62 23.96
CA ALA A 377 7.67 8.75 25.14
C ALA A 377 6.45 7.83 25.30
N LYS A 378 5.24 8.34 25.05
CA LYS A 378 4.01 7.52 25.05
C LYS A 378 4.04 6.45 23.97
N LEU A 379 4.51 6.76 22.76
CA LEU A 379 4.68 5.77 21.69
C LEU A 379 5.66 4.67 22.09
N LYS A 380 6.81 5.05 22.66
CA LYS A 380 7.82 4.12 23.15
C LYS A 380 7.29 3.22 24.28
N GLY A 381 6.59 3.79 25.25
CA GLY A 381 5.98 3.03 26.34
C GLY A 381 4.92 2.05 25.83
N LEU A 382 4.11 2.44 24.84
CA LEU A 382 3.16 1.52 24.20
C LEU A 382 3.89 0.38 23.46
N HIS A 383 4.96 0.70 22.72
CA HIS A 383 5.74 -0.31 22.03
C HIS A 383 6.35 -1.32 23.01
N GLU A 384 6.92 -0.85 24.12
CA GLU A 384 7.46 -1.70 25.18
C GLU A 384 6.40 -2.60 25.81
N PHE A 385 5.22 -2.04 26.11
CA PHE A 385 4.07 -2.79 26.64
C PHE A 385 3.61 -3.88 25.66
N LEU A 386 3.49 -3.57 24.37
CA LEU A 386 3.07 -4.54 23.36
C LEU A 386 4.16 -5.59 23.03
N SER A 387 5.44 -5.26 23.27
CA SER A 387 6.55 -6.17 23.02
C SER A 387 6.78 -7.16 24.17
N THR A 388 6.33 -6.80 25.38
CA THR A 388 6.42 -7.66 26.55
C THR A 388 5.21 -8.58 26.56
N LYS A 389 5.41 -9.86 26.18
CA LYS A 389 4.39 -10.87 26.44
C LYS A 389 4.17 -10.92 27.96
N PRO A 390 2.92 -11.03 28.45
CA PRO A 390 2.71 -11.33 29.86
C PRO A 390 3.47 -12.61 30.14
N ASP A 391 4.42 -12.55 31.08
CA ASP A 391 5.08 -13.75 31.59
C ASP A 391 3.98 -14.74 31.99
N GLU A 392 4.05 -15.96 31.48
CA GLU A 392 3.26 -17.05 32.05
C GLU A 392 3.54 -17.02 33.55
N PRO A 393 2.52 -16.96 34.43
CA PRO A 393 2.78 -16.97 35.84
C PRO A 393 3.62 -18.21 36.14
N GLU A 394 4.85 -18.01 36.64
CA GLU A 394 5.66 -19.07 37.23
C GLU A 394 4.78 -19.71 38.31
N GLU A 395 4.08 -20.80 38.00
CA GLU A 395 4.60 -22.14 38.22
C GLU A 395 5.09 -22.52 39.64
N ASP A 396 5.31 -21.57 40.55
CA ASP A 396 6.23 -21.74 41.69
C ASP A 396 5.58 -21.36 43.02
N LEU A 397 4.32 -21.79 43.20
CA LEU A 397 3.61 -21.72 44.48
C LEU A 397 2.97 -23.05 44.92
N SER A 398 3.45 -24.20 44.42
CA SER A 398 2.97 -25.52 44.90
C SER A 398 3.86 -26.20 45.96
N ASP A 399 5.09 -25.73 46.22
CA ASP A 399 6.02 -26.42 47.13
C ASP A 399 6.22 -25.79 48.53
N GLN A 400 5.46 -24.76 48.92
CA GLN A 400 5.60 -24.14 50.25
C GLN A 400 4.52 -24.52 51.28
N PHE A 401 3.63 -25.47 50.99
CA PHE A 401 2.61 -25.93 51.95
C PHE A 401 2.60 -27.46 52.21
N ALA A 402 3.62 -28.19 51.75
CA ALA A 402 3.73 -29.63 52.02
C ALA A 402 4.20 -29.99 53.45
N ASP A 403 4.71 -29.02 54.23
CA ASP A 403 5.21 -29.25 55.61
C ASP A 403 4.20 -28.84 56.71
N LEU A 404 2.90 -28.86 56.42
CA LEU A 404 1.85 -28.56 57.41
C LEU A 404 0.68 -29.56 57.43
N LEU A 405 1.02 -30.84 57.27
CA LEU A 405 0.25 -32.01 57.73
C LEU A 405 1.18 -32.94 58.52
#